data_AF-A0A382T440-F1
#
_entry.id   AF-A0A382T440-F1
#
_cell.length_a   1.000
_cell.length_b   1.000
_cell.length_c   1.000
_cell.angle_alpha   90.00
_cell.angle_beta   90.00
_cell.angle_gamma   90.00
#
_symmetry.space_group_name_H-M   'P 1'
#
loop_
_entity.id
_entity.type
_entity.pdbx_description
1 polymer ?
#
loop_
_entity_poly.entity_id
_entity_poly.type
_entity_poly.pdbx_seq_one_letter_code
_entity_poly.pdbx_strand_id
1 'polypeptide(L)' 'MTELKVREATIEDARILAGIYSHYVLNTHTTFDMKPVNADSRLEWLCHYNQNPMHRLFVSTVKDEVIGYASSNQFRPK' A
#
# COMPACT_ATOMS: atom_id res chain seq x y z
N MET A 1 -25.85 -3.23 -4.07
CA MET A 1 -24.80 -2.23 -3.86
C MET A 1 -23.56 -2.94 -3.39
N THR A 2 -22.39 -2.62 -3.92
CA THR A 2 -21.14 -3.22 -3.45
C THR A 2 -20.59 -2.37 -2.31
N GLU A 3 -20.46 -2.96 -1.13
CA GLU A 3 -20.04 -2.26 0.08
C GLU A 3 -18.52 -2.06 0.07
N LEU A 4 -18.09 -0.83 0.34
CA LEU A 4 -16.69 -0.47 0.55
C LEU A 4 -16.33 -0.70 2.02
N LYS A 5 -15.30 -1.51 2.29
CA LYS A 5 -14.78 -1.72 3.64
C LYS A 5 -13.35 -1.17 3.73
N VAL A 6 -12.97 -0.70 4.93
CA VAL A 6 -11.61 -0.26 5.23
C VAL A 6 -11.09 -1.10 6.37
N ARG A 7 -9.88 -1.68 6.20
CA ARG A 7 -9.21 -2.48 7.23
C ARG A 7 -7.72 -2.20 7.24
N GLU A 8 -7.05 -2.59 8.32
CA GLU A 8 -5.59 -2.64 8.34
C GLU A 8 -5.09 -3.61 7.26
N ALA A 9 -4.01 -3.23 6.61
CA ALA A 9 -3.35 -4.11 5.66
C ALA A 9 -2.63 -5.25 6.37
N THR A 10 -2.62 -6.40 5.72
CA THR A 10 -1.94 -7.62 6.18
C THR A 10 -0.90 -8.04 5.15
N ILE A 11 0.03 -8.94 5.53
CA ILE A 11 1.13 -9.37 4.66
C ILE A 11 0.64 -9.95 3.32
N GLU A 12 -0.58 -10.50 3.29
CA GLU A 12 -1.23 -11.04 2.09
C GLU A 12 -1.54 -9.96 1.04
N ASP A 13 -1.67 -8.70 1.46
CA ASP A 13 -1.98 -7.58 0.56
C ASP A 13 -0.75 -7.14 -0.26
N ALA A 14 0.47 -7.54 0.12
CA ALA A 14 1.73 -7.04 -0.45
C ALA A 14 1.77 -7.12 -1.98
N ARG A 15 1.28 -8.24 -2.56
CA ARG A 15 1.26 -8.43 -4.01
C ARG A 15 0.33 -7.45 -4.72
N ILE A 16 -0.88 -7.22 -4.18
CA ILE A 16 -1.85 -6.29 -4.79
C ILE A 16 -1.35 -4.85 -4.64
N LEU A 17 -0.81 -4.50 -3.47
CA LEU A 17 -0.23 -3.18 -3.22
C LEU A 17 0.93 -2.88 -4.19
N ALA A 18 1.79 -3.87 -4.47
CA ALA A 18 2.86 -3.75 -5.45
C ALA A 18 2.31 -3.49 -6.86
N GLY A 19 1.23 -4.16 -7.24
CA GLY A 19 0.53 -3.94 -8.51
C GLY A 19 -0.05 -2.53 -8.63
N ILE A 20 -0.78 -2.07 -7.61
CA ILE A 20 -1.35 -0.71 -7.57
C ILE A 20 -0.24 0.33 -7.68
N TYR A 21 0.80 0.24 -6.85
CA TYR A 21 1.90 1.22 -6.88
C TYR A 21 2.64 1.21 -8.22
N SER A 22 2.95 0.03 -8.75
CA SER A 22 3.65 -0.10 -10.04
C SER A 22 2.85 0.46 -11.21
N HIS A 23 1.51 0.40 -11.16
CA HIS A 23 0.67 1.06 -12.15
C HIS A 23 0.92 2.58 -12.16
N TYR A 24 0.98 3.24 -11.00
CA TYR A 24 1.27 4.67 -10.92
C TYR A 24 2.71 4.99 -11.35
N VAL A 25 3.69 4.17 -10.96
CA VAL A 25 5.09 4.33 -11.42
C VAL A 25 5.21 4.34 -12.94
N LEU A 26 4.48 3.44 -13.62
CA LEU A 26 4.58 3.29 -15.07
C LEU A 26 3.74 4.28 -15.87
N ASN A 27 2.63 4.78 -15.30
CA ASN A 27 1.61 5.48 -16.06
C ASN A 27 1.38 6.93 -15.61
N THR A 28 2.02 7.40 -14.53
CA THR A 28 1.84 8.77 -14.03
C THR A 28 3.16 9.38 -13.52
N HIS A 29 3.11 10.65 -13.13
CA HIS A 29 4.23 11.38 -12.50
C HIS A 29 4.02 11.59 -10.99
N THR A 30 3.06 10.89 -10.38
CA THR A 30 2.69 11.11 -8.96
C THR A 30 3.67 10.46 -7.99
N THR A 31 4.46 9.50 -8.47
CA THR A 31 5.58 8.88 -7.75
C THR A 31 6.86 9.25 -8.46
N PHE A 32 7.98 9.37 -7.73
CA PHE A 32 9.28 9.69 -8.34
C PHE A 32 10.13 8.44 -8.61
N ASP A 33 9.59 7.26 -8.34
CA ASP A 33 10.22 6.01 -8.74
C ASP A 33 10.11 5.82 -10.25
N MET A 34 11.16 5.24 -10.84
CA MET A 34 11.26 5.01 -12.29
C MET A 34 11.10 3.53 -12.67
N LYS A 35 11.05 2.63 -11.68
CA LYS A 35 10.98 1.19 -11.89
C LYS A 35 9.84 0.59 -11.05
N PRO A 36 9.05 -0.35 -11.63
CA PRO A 36 8.05 -1.11 -10.88
C PRO A 36 8.64 -1.75 -9.64
N VAL A 37 7.82 -1.85 -8.60
CA VAL A 37 8.18 -2.55 -7.36
C VAL A 37 7.74 -4.00 -7.45
N ASN A 38 8.56 -4.90 -6.93
CA ASN A 38 8.19 -6.32 -6.83
C ASN A 38 7.45 -6.58 -5.51
N ALA A 39 6.83 -7.76 -5.38
CA ALA A 39 6.06 -8.13 -4.20
C ALA A 39 6.93 -8.23 -2.94
N ASP A 40 8.17 -8.73 -3.04
CA ASP A 40 9.05 -8.95 -1.89
C ASP A 40 9.49 -7.63 -1.25
N SER A 41 9.96 -6.68 -2.06
CA SER A 41 10.29 -5.32 -1.58
C SER A 41 9.08 -4.61 -0.99
N ARG A 42 7.88 -4.87 -1.54
CA ARG A 42 6.64 -4.31 -1.00
C ARG A 42 6.24 -4.97 0.32
N LEU A 43 6.50 -6.26 0.49
CA LEU A 43 6.29 -6.98 1.75
C LEU A 43 7.21 -6.43 2.84
N GLU A 44 8.50 -6.25 2.56
CA GLU A 44 9.45 -5.63 3.49
C GLU A 44 8.97 -4.25 3.93
N TRP A 45 8.58 -3.41 2.98
CA TRP A 45 8.00 -2.09 3.25
C TRP A 45 6.74 -2.18 4.13
N LEU A 46 5.84 -3.11 3.83
CA LEU A 46 4.57 -3.29 4.54
C LEU A 46 4.78 -3.72 6.00
N CYS A 47 5.81 -4.53 6.28
CA CYS A 47 6.12 -5.01 7.62
C CYS A 47 6.45 -3.89 8.63
N HIS A 48 6.78 -2.67 8.17
CA HIS A 48 7.05 -1.53 9.05
C HIS A 48 5.79 -0.84 9.60
N TYR A 49 4.61 -1.16 9.07
CA TYR A 49 3.35 -0.52 9.46
C TYR A 49 2.61 -1.27 10.55
N ASN A 50 1.67 -0.56 11.20
CA ASN A 50 0.74 -1.10 12.20
C ASN A 50 1.42 -1.69 13.45
N GLN A 51 2.74 -1.53 13.59
CA GLN A 51 3.50 -1.85 14.79
C GLN A 51 3.30 -0.82 15.92
N ASN A 52 2.86 0.39 15.57
CA ASN A 52 2.57 1.48 16.50
C ASN A 52 1.40 2.32 15.97
N PRO A 53 0.74 3.15 16.81
CA PRO A 53 -0.45 3.90 16.40
C PRO A 53 -0.18 5.03 15.40
N MET A 54 1.07 5.42 15.15
CA MET A 54 1.43 6.59 14.33
C MET A 54 1.67 6.25 12.86
N HIS A 55 2.24 5.07 12.57
CA HIS A 55 2.59 4.64 11.21
C HIS A 55 1.66 3.51 10.76
N ARG A 56 0.51 3.91 10.22
CA ARG A 56 -0.60 3.02 9.87
C ARG A 56 -0.66 2.79 8.38
N LEU A 57 -1.13 1.61 7.98
CA LEU A 57 -1.48 1.32 6.60
C LEU A 57 -2.85 0.64 6.54
N PHE A 58 -3.74 1.26 5.77
CA PHE A 58 -5.09 0.78 5.53
C PHE A 58 -5.29 0.44 4.06
N VAL A 59 -6.10 -0.58 3.80
CA VAL A 59 -6.61 -0.93 2.48
C VAL A 59 -8.11 -0.73 2.43
N SER A 60 -8.59 -0.33 1.25
CA SER A 60 -10.00 -0.37 0.91
C SER A 60 -10.32 -1.62 0.11
N THR A 61 -11.41 -2.31 0.47
CA THR A 61 -11.85 -3.54 -0.20
C THR A 61 -13.28 -3.45 -0.70
N VAL A 62 -13.53 -4.13 -1.82
CA VAL A 62 -14.85 -4.30 -2.45
C VAL A 62 -14.96 -5.75 -2.87
N LYS A 63 -15.95 -6.49 -2.38
CA LYS A 63 -16.06 -7.97 -2.54
C LYS A 63 -14.76 -8.70 -2.14
N ASP A 64 -14.16 -8.27 -1.04
CA ASP A 64 -12.90 -8.79 -0.49
C ASP A 64 -11.65 -8.59 -1.38
N GLU A 65 -11.78 -7.89 -2.52
CA GLU A 65 -10.64 -7.46 -3.33
C GLU A 65 -10.16 -6.08 -2.91
N VAL A 66 -8.84 -5.92 -2.75
CA VAL A 66 -8.21 -4.62 -2.46
C VAL A 66 -8.25 -3.73 -3.70
N ILE A 67 -8.82 -2.53 -3.55
CA ILE A 67 -8.98 -1.55 -4.64
C ILE A 67 -8.14 -0.28 -4.44
N GLY A 68 -7.52 -0.12 -3.28
CA GLY A 68 -6.74 1.06 -2.93
C GLY A 68 -6.13 0.96 -1.54
N TYR A 69 -5.24 1.90 -1.21
CA TYR A 69 -4.59 1.96 0.08
C TYR A 69 -4.19 3.39 0.45
N ALA A 70 -3.97 3.61 1.74
CA ALA A 70 -3.39 4.83 2.29
C ALA A 70 -2.47 4.49 3.47
N SER A 71 -1.39 5.25 3.63
CA SER A 71 -0.40 5.04 4.69
C SER A 71 0.04 6.35 5.33
N SER A 72 0.27 6.35 6.65
CA SER A 72 0.98 7.41 7.36
C SER A 72 2.41 7.00 7.66
N ASN A 73 3.37 7.90 7.43
CA ASN A 73 4.80 7.65 7.60
C ASN A 73 5.47 8.75 8.39
N GLN A 74 6.59 8.43 9.03
CA GLN A 74 7.50 9.44 9.53
C GLN A 74 7.94 10.32 8.35
N PHE A 75 7.65 11.61 8.44
CA PHE A 75 8.26 12.58 7.54
C PHE A 75 9.73 12.67 7.89
N ARG A 76 10.61 12.39 6.91
CA ARG A 76 12.08 12.49 6.88
C ARG A 76 12.78 12.47 8.26
N PRO A 77 13.69 11.51 8.54
CA PRO A 77 14.51 11.59 9.75
C PRO A 77 15.26 12.93 9.79
N LYS A 78 15.39 13.48 11.00
CA LYS A 78 16.00 14.79 11.24
C LYS A 78 17.49 14.78 10.93
#